data_AF-A0A5C7XSH6-F1
#
_entry.id   AF-A0A5C7XSH6-F1
#
_cell.length_a   1.000
_cell.length_b   1.000
_cell.length_c   1.000
_cell.angle_alpha   90.00
_cell.angle_beta   90.00
_cell.angle_gamma   90.00
#
_symmetry.space_group_name_H-M   'P 1'
#
loop_
_entity.id
_entity.type
_entity.pdbx_description
1 polymer ?
#
loop_
_entity_poly.entity_id
_entity_poly.type
_entity_poly.pdbx_seq_one_letter_code
_entity_poly.pdbx_strand_id
1 'polypeptide(L)'
;MVQSAADPTPGARGLCTYGDDSDWFAKHAVHRARAIAICNNCPIQRKCALDALELEATDGVWGGVWLPGLRDSEGLAAARAKLADVADRLTQQSDAQQAWRAKMQAALEYTAERNKLAEAAKQRKDQQERLSTMRAAERGRESA
;
A
#
# COMPACT_ATOMS: atom_id res chain seq x y z
N MET A 1 7.36 -32.85 -6.33
CA MET A 1 6.63 -32.16 -5.25
C MET A 1 7.18 -30.75 -5.12
N VAL A 2 6.62 -29.78 -5.86
CA VAL A 2 6.77 -28.35 -5.60
C VAL A 2 5.35 -27.80 -5.65
N GLN A 3 4.77 -27.57 -4.49
CA GLN A 3 3.46 -26.98 -4.37
C GLN A 3 3.64 -25.49 -4.61
N SER A 4 3.20 -25.04 -5.79
CA SER A 4 3.11 -23.63 -6.15
C SER A 4 2.04 -23.00 -5.26
N ALA A 5 2.47 -22.29 -4.22
CA ALA A 5 1.58 -21.41 -3.48
C ALA A 5 1.30 -20.22 -4.39
N ALA A 6 0.23 -20.33 -5.18
CA ALA A 6 -0.48 -19.15 -5.64
C ALA A 6 -0.74 -18.27 -4.41
N ASP A 7 -0.43 -16.99 -4.49
CA ASP A 7 -0.68 -16.04 -3.42
C ASP A 7 -1.92 -15.21 -3.76
N PRO A 8 -3.14 -15.66 -3.42
CA PRO A 8 -4.29 -14.78 -3.39
C PRO A 8 -4.49 -14.34 -1.95
N THR A 9 -3.69 -13.39 -1.48
CA THR A 9 -4.10 -12.56 -0.35
C THR A 9 -4.60 -11.21 -0.90
N PRO A 10 -5.91 -11.05 -1.16
CA PRO A 10 -6.49 -9.72 -1.26
C PRO A 10 -6.25 -9.00 0.07
N GLY A 11 -5.45 -7.93 0.06
CA GLY A 11 -5.27 -7.09 1.25
C GLY A 11 -3.86 -7.02 1.86
N ALA A 12 -2.84 -7.59 1.21
CA ALA A 12 -1.45 -7.35 1.62
C ALA A 12 -1.14 -5.84 1.56
N ARG A 13 -0.90 -5.22 2.72
CA ARG A 13 -0.74 -3.76 2.85
C ARG A 13 0.72 -3.35 2.66
N GLY A 14 0.97 -2.43 1.73
CA GLY A 14 2.30 -1.90 1.46
C GLY A 14 2.77 -0.88 2.48
N LEU A 15 4.08 -0.68 2.59
CA LEU A 15 4.63 0.45 3.36
C LEU A 15 4.20 1.80 2.78
N CYS A 16 3.81 1.82 1.51
CA CYS A 16 3.34 3.01 0.83
C CYS A 16 2.08 3.63 1.45
N THR A 17 1.25 2.85 2.13
CA THR A 17 0.01 3.34 2.77
C THR A 17 0.25 4.20 4.02
N TYR A 18 1.50 4.29 4.48
CA TYR A 18 1.89 5.14 5.61
C TYR A 18 2.43 6.52 5.16
N GLY A 19 2.54 6.76 3.84
CA GLY A 19 2.88 8.06 3.24
C GLY A 19 1.66 8.73 2.61
N ASP A 20 1.88 9.90 2.01
CA ASP A 20 0.85 10.59 1.22
C ASP A 20 0.76 9.99 -0.19
N ASP A 21 -0.45 9.88 -0.75
CA ASP A 21 -0.66 9.29 -2.08
C ASP A 21 0.12 10.03 -3.18
N SER A 22 0.29 11.35 -3.04
CA SER A 22 1.00 12.17 -4.03
C SER A 22 2.50 11.89 -4.11
N ASP A 23 3.11 11.34 -3.05
CA ASP A 23 4.53 11.00 -3.03
C ASP A 23 4.89 9.92 -4.06
N TRP A 24 3.94 9.02 -4.38
CA TRP A 24 4.14 7.90 -5.32
C TRP A 24 4.08 8.32 -6.78
N PHE A 25 3.53 9.49 -7.07
CA PHE A 25 3.39 10.06 -8.41
C PHE A 25 4.26 11.30 -8.62
N ALA A 26 5.22 11.54 -7.72
CA ALA A 26 6.01 12.76 -7.73
C ALA A 26 6.86 12.91 -9.00
N LYS A 27 6.80 14.10 -9.61
CA LYS A 27 7.57 14.44 -10.82
C LYS A 27 9.01 14.86 -10.54
N HIS A 28 9.35 15.21 -9.31
CA HIS A 28 10.73 15.58 -8.95
C HIS A 28 11.54 14.33 -8.58
N ALA A 29 12.77 14.26 -9.08
CA ALA A 29 13.65 13.10 -8.92
C ALA A 29 13.92 12.73 -7.45
N VAL A 30 14.03 13.73 -6.56
CA VAL A 30 14.29 13.50 -5.12
C VAL A 30 13.12 12.77 -4.45
N HIS A 31 11.88 13.21 -4.71
CA HIS A 31 10.69 12.57 -4.17
C HIS A 31 10.50 11.15 -4.74
N ARG A 32 10.76 10.96 -6.04
CA ARG A 32 10.77 9.62 -6.64
C ARG A 32 11.80 8.69 -6.00
N ALA A 33 13.02 9.17 -5.78
CA ALA A 33 14.07 8.38 -5.15
C ALA A 33 13.68 7.94 -3.74
N ARG A 34 13.03 8.83 -2.97
CA ARG A 34 12.47 8.50 -1.66
C ARG A 34 11.39 7.41 -1.74
N ALA A 35 10.43 7.55 -2.66
CA ALA A 35 9.38 6.55 -2.87
C ALA A 35 9.98 5.18 -3.26
N ILE A 36 10.94 5.16 -4.19
CA ILE A 36 11.66 3.94 -4.59
C ILE A 36 12.38 3.29 -3.40
N ALA A 37 13.04 4.09 -2.54
CA ALA A 37 13.71 3.59 -1.35
C ALA A 37 12.73 2.92 -0.37
N ILE A 38 11.54 3.50 -0.19
CA ILE A 38 10.49 2.90 0.64
C ILE A 38 10.00 1.58 0.02
N CYS A 39 9.73 1.56 -1.29
CA CYS A 39 9.28 0.36 -2.00
C CYS A 39 10.31 -0.79 -1.94
N ASN A 40 11.61 -0.49 -2.04
CA ASN A 40 12.67 -1.51 -1.96
C ASN A 40 12.79 -2.18 -0.58
N ASN A 41 12.26 -1.55 0.47
CA ASN A 41 12.21 -2.12 1.81
C ASN A 41 10.85 -2.75 2.15
N CYS A 42 9.90 -2.71 1.21
CA CYS A 42 8.54 -3.18 1.46
C CYS A 42 8.45 -4.71 1.35
N PRO A 43 7.87 -5.44 2.34
CA PRO A 43 7.79 -6.89 2.29
C PRO A 43 6.89 -7.42 1.16
N ILE A 44 5.89 -6.63 0.72
CA ILE A 44 4.99 -7.01 -0.39
C ILE A 44 5.54 -6.65 -1.79
N GLN A 45 6.80 -6.22 -1.91
CA GLN A 45 7.39 -5.72 -3.16
C GLN A 45 7.17 -6.67 -4.36
N ARG A 46 7.28 -7.99 -4.16
CA ARG A 46 7.03 -9.00 -5.21
C ARG A 46 5.60 -8.93 -5.71
N LYS A 47 4.64 -8.99 -4.78
CA LYS A 47 3.22 -8.92 -5.09
C LYS A 47 2.90 -7.60 -5.80
N CYS A 48 3.41 -6.47 -5.28
CA CYS A 48 3.23 -5.16 -5.89
C CYS A 48 3.77 -5.09 -7.33
N ALA A 49 4.91 -5.73 -7.62
CA ALA A 49 5.44 -5.78 -8.98
C ALA A 49 4.56 -6.61 -9.92
N LEU A 50 4.02 -7.75 -9.46
CA LEU A 50 3.08 -8.57 -10.22
C LEU A 50 1.74 -7.84 -10.44
N ASP A 51 1.19 -7.24 -9.38
CA ASP A 51 -0.05 -6.46 -9.44
C ASP A 51 0.08 -5.29 -10.43
N ALA A 52 1.24 -4.62 -10.47
CA ALA A 52 1.49 -3.54 -11.42
C ALA A 52 1.48 -4.00 -12.88
N LEU A 53 1.99 -5.21 -13.14
CA LEU A 53 1.97 -5.82 -14.47
C LEU A 53 0.56 -6.26 -14.85
N GLU A 54 -0.18 -6.87 -13.91
CA GLU A 54 -1.57 -7.33 -14.11
C GLU A 54 -2.54 -6.18 -14.34
N LEU A 55 -2.41 -5.10 -13.56
CA LEU A 55 -3.22 -3.88 -13.68
C LEU A 55 -2.80 -2.99 -14.84
N GLU A 56 -1.76 -3.37 -15.58
CA GLU A 56 -1.13 -2.58 -16.64
C GLU A 56 -0.82 -1.15 -16.20
N ALA A 57 -0.33 -0.99 -14.96
CA ALA A 57 0.00 0.32 -14.41
C ALA A 57 0.88 1.11 -15.38
N THR A 58 0.65 2.42 -15.46
CA THR A 58 1.30 3.32 -16.42
C THR A 58 2.15 4.38 -15.73
N ASP A 59 1.80 4.76 -14.51
CA ASP A 59 2.37 5.92 -13.82
C ASP A 59 2.70 5.58 -12.36
N GLY A 60 3.71 6.28 -11.82
CA GLY A 60 4.05 6.21 -10.40
C GLY A 60 5.14 5.20 -10.07
N VAL A 61 5.42 5.02 -8.78
CA VAL A 61 6.38 4.02 -8.28
C VAL A 61 5.66 2.74 -7.87
N TRP A 62 6.04 1.62 -8.49
CA TRP A 62 5.50 0.29 -8.23
C TRP A 62 6.64 -0.69 -8.03
N GLY A 63 6.61 -1.53 -6.98
CA GLY A 63 7.65 -2.53 -6.74
C GLY A 63 9.09 -2.00 -6.68
N GLY A 64 9.29 -0.68 -6.49
CA GLY A 64 10.60 -0.02 -6.54
C GLY A 64 11.03 0.45 -7.95
N VAL A 65 10.13 0.44 -8.92
CA VAL A 65 10.33 0.88 -10.30
C VAL A 65 9.44 2.09 -10.59
N TRP A 66 9.99 3.12 -11.24
CA TRP A 66 9.23 4.26 -11.72
C TRP A 66 8.65 3.99 -13.10
N LEU A 67 7.36 4.24 -13.27
CA LEU A 67 6.65 4.16 -14.54
C LEU A 67 6.40 5.59 -15.06
N PRO A 68 6.87 5.93 -16.28
CA PRO A 68 6.90 7.30 -16.78
C PRO A 68 5.58 7.81 -17.38
N GLY A 69 4.54 6.96 -17.45
CA GLY A 69 3.28 7.27 -18.11
C GLY A 69 3.23 6.85 -19.58
N LEU A 70 2.03 6.91 -20.15
CA LEU A 70 1.77 6.54 -21.55
C LEU A 70 2.47 7.42 -22.60
N ARG A 71 2.99 8.58 -22.20
CA ARG A 71 3.69 9.52 -23.10
C ARG A 71 5.07 9.01 -23.52
N ASP A 72 5.67 8.13 -22.72
CA ASP A 72 6.97 7.52 -22.97
C ASP A 72 6.80 6.00 -23.06
N SER A 73 6.33 5.54 -24.22
CA SER A 73 6.01 4.12 -24.43
C SER A 73 7.22 3.19 -24.34
N GLU A 74 8.39 3.65 -24.79
CA GLU A 74 9.64 2.88 -24.69
C GLU A 74 10.13 2.81 -23.24
N GLY A 75 10.14 3.94 -22.52
CA GLY A 75 10.45 3.96 -21.10
C GLY A 75 9.48 3.14 -20.26
N LEU A 76 8.20 3.15 -20.60
CA LEU A 76 7.19 2.31 -19.95
C LEU A 76 7.42 0.82 -20.21
N ALA A 77 7.76 0.42 -21.43
CA ALA A 77 8.11 -0.97 -21.74
C ALA A 77 9.35 -1.42 -20.96
N ALA A 78 10.39 -0.58 -20.89
CA ALA A 78 11.58 -0.85 -20.09
C ALA A 78 11.26 -0.94 -18.58
N ALA A 79 10.39 -0.07 -18.07
CA ALA A 79 9.94 -0.11 -16.69
C ALA A 79 9.18 -1.42 -16.38
N ARG A 80 8.30 -1.87 -17.28
CA ARG A 80 7.58 -3.15 -17.13
C ARG A 80 8.52 -4.36 -17.18
N ALA A 81 9.51 -4.36 -18.06
CA ALA A 81 10.55 -5.40 -18.06
C ALA A 81 11.31 -5.44 -16.73
N LYS A 82 11.60 -4.28 -16.14
CA LYS A 82 12.24 -4.18 -14.83
C LYS A 82 11.33 -4.67 -13.69
N LEU A 83 10.01 -4.45 -13.77
CA LEU A 83 9.05 -5.03 -12.81
C LEU A 83 9.04 -6.56 -12.86
N ALA A 84 9.11 -7.15 -14.06
CA ALA A 84 9.20 -8.60 -14.21
C ALA A 84 10.49 -9.14 -13.56
N ASP A 85 11.64 -8.52 -13.82
CA ASP A 85 12.91 -8.88 -13.16
C ASP A 85 12.83 -8.78 -11.63
N VAL A 86 12.17 -7.73 -11.10
CA VAL A 86 11.94 -7.59 -9.65
C VAL A 86 11.12 -8.77 -9.11
N ALA A 87 10.05 -9.17 -9.79
CA ALA A 87 9.20 -10.28 -9.37
C ALA A 87 9.95 -11.63 -9.42
N ASP A 88 10.74 -11.86 -10.46
CA ASP A 88 11.53 -13.09 -10.62
C ASP A 88 12.64 -13.19 -9.58
N ARG A 89 13.42 -12.12 -9.39
CA ARG A 89 14.47 -12.06 -8.38
C ARG A 89 13.93 -12.31 -6.97
N LEU A 90 12.76 -11.75 -6.63
CA LEU A 90 12.15 -11.95 -5.32
C LEU A 90 11.58 -13.37 -5.15
N THR A 91 11.24 -14.05 -6.24
CA THR A 91 10.87 -15.47 -6.22
C THR A 91 12.09 -16.36 -5.95
N GLN A 92 13.27 -15.95 -6.40
CA GLN A 92 14.53 -16.67 -6.24
C GLN A 92 15.24 -16.42 -4.90
N GLN A 93 14.63 -15.65 -3.98
CA GLN A 93 15.21 -15.42 -2.65
C GLN A 93 15.28 -16.70 -1.82
N SER A 94 16.23 -16.77 -0.88
CA SER A 94 16.36 -17.94 -0.02
C SER A 94 15.15 -18.12 0.90
N ASP A 95 14.90 -19.35 1.35
CA ASP A 95 13.78 -19.66 2.26
C ASP A 95 13.81 -18.80 3.54
N ALA A 96 15.01 -18.51 4.07
CA ALA A 96 15.18 -17.64 5.22
C ALA A 96 14.73 -16.19 4.93
N GLN A 97 15.05 -15.67 3.75
CA GLN A 97 14.60 -14.34 3.31
C GLN A 97 13.09 -14.32 3.09
N GLN A 98 12.54 -15.34 2.42
CA GLN A 98 11.11 -15.47 2.20
C GLN A 98 10.35 -15.52 3.54
N ALA A 99 10.81 -16.35 4.49
CA ALA A 99 10.23 -16.45 5.82
C ALA A 99 10.30 -15.13 6.60
N TRP A 100 11.41 -14.39 6.50
CA TRP A 100 11.52 -13.05 7.11
C TRP A 100 10.50 -12.07 6.51
N ARG A 101 10.34 -12.05 5.19
CA ARG A 101 9.36 -11.16 4.51
C ARG A 101 7.93 -11.49 4.90
N ALA A 102 7.58 -12.78 4.97
CA ALA A 102 6.26 -13.21 5.42
C ALA A 102 5.96 -12.77 6.87
N LYS A 103 6.95 -12.91 7.78
CA LYS A 103 6.83 -12.39 9.16
C LYS A 103 6.63 -10.88 9.19
N MET A 104 7.40 -10.14 8.37
CA MET A 104 7.27 -8.68 8.29
C MET A 104 5.91 -8.25 7.74
N GLN A 105 5.38 -8.96 6.73
CA GLN A 105 4.04 -8.70 6.20
C GLN A 105 2.97 -8.93 7.27
N ALA A 106 3.02 -10.06 7.99
CA ALA A 106 2.08 -10.33 9.08
C ALA A 106 2.13 -9.26 10.19
N ALA A 107 3.33 -8.75 10.52
CA ALA A 107 3.50 -7.67 11.48
C ALA A 107 2.90 -6.34 10.99
N LEU A 108 3.06 -6.03 9.69
CA LEU A 108 2.41 -4.87 9.08
C LEU A 108 0.88 -5.00 9.14
N GLU A 109 0.34 -6.14 8.73
CA GLU A 109 -1.10 -6.40 8.76
C GLU A 109 -1.69 -6.25 10.17
N TYR A 110 -1.02 -6.81 11.19
CA TYR A 110 -1.41 -6.67 12.59
C TYR A 110 -1.46 -5.19 13.04
N THR A 111 -0.39 -4.43 12.76
CA THR A 111 -0.33 -3.01 13.11
C THR A 111 -1.47 -2.24 12.45
N ALA A 112 -1.74 -2.60 11.20
CA ALA A 112 -2.68 -1.92 10.36
C ALA A 112 -4.14 -2.26 10.72
N GLU A 113 -4.41 -3.44 11.29
CA GLU A 113 -5.69 -3.80 11.91
C GLU A 113 -5.90 -3.07 13.25
N ARG A 114 -4.86 -3.04 14.10
CA ARG A 114 -4.89 -2.30 15.36
C ARG A 114 -5.24 -0.82 15.16
N ASN A 115 -4.66 -0.17 14.13
CA ASN A 115 -4.94 1.22 13.81
C ASN A 115 -6.40 1.44 13.40
N LYS A 116 -6.97 0.56 12.56
CA LYS A 116 -8.39 0.62 12.16
C LYS A 116 -9.33 0.55 13.37
N LEU A 117 -9.05 -0.34 14.31
CA LEU A 117 -9.84 -0.48 15.53
C LEU A 117 -9.81 0.80 16.39
N ALA A 118 -8.64 1.44 16.48
CA ALA A 118 -8.47 2.71 17.19
C ALA A 118 -9.23 3.85 16.50
N GLU A 119 -9.17 3.95 15.17
CA GLU A 119 -9.91 4.94 14.39
C GLU A 119 -11.42 4.76 14.52
N ALA A 120 -11.92 3.52 14.43
CA ALA A 120 -13.34 3.22 14.59
C ALA A 120 -13.83 3.57 16.01
N ALA A 121 -13.01 3.34 17.03
CA ALA A 121 -13.34 3.74 18.41
C ALA A 121 -13.44 5.26 18.55
N LYS A 122 -12.51 6.01 17.94
CA LYS A 122 -12.55 7.47 17.90
C LYS A 122 -13.81 7.98 17.19
N GLN A 123 -14.11 7.46 16.01
CA GLN A 123 -15.29 7.85 15.22
C GLN A 123 -16.60 7.59 15.99
N ARG A 124 -16.72 6.45 16.69
CA ARG A 124 -17.90 6.16 17.53
C ARG A 124 -18.06 7.18 18.65
N LYS A 125 -16.96 7.58 19.30
CA LYS A 125 -16.98 8.59 20.36
C LYS A 125 -17.42 9.96 19.80
N ASP A 126 -16.81 10.39 18.70
CA ASP A 126 -17.14 11.66 18.03
C ASP A 126 -18.61 11.69 17.58
N GLN A 127 -19.13 10.57 17.05
CA GLN A 127 -20.53 10.44 16.66
C GLN A 127 -21.47 10.53 17.87
N GLN A 128 -21.13 9.89 18.99
CA GLN A 128 -21.92 9.95 20.21
C GLN A 128 -21.99 11.38 20.77
N GLU A 129 -20.88 12.13 20.74
CA GLU A 129 -20.81 13.53 21.15
C GLU A 129 -21.64 14.44 20.23
N ARG A 130 -21.60 14.20 18.91
CA ARG A 130 -22.47 14.93 17.97
C ARG A 130 -23.95 14.65 18.20
N LEU A 131 -24.32 13.38 18.43
CA LEU A 131 -25.70 13.01 18.71
C LEU A 131 -26.19 13.57 20.05
N SER A 132 -25.33 13.62 21.08
CA SER A 132 -25.69 14.17 22.39
C SER A 132 -25.91 15.69 22.33
N THR A 133 -25.04 16.40 21.60
CA THR A 133 -25.16 17.86 21.37
C THR A 133 -26.40 18.20 20.55
N MET A 134 -26.71 17.46 19.48
CA MET A 134 -27.94 17.62 18.71
C MET A 134 -29.20 17.43 19.57
N ARG A 135 -29.26 16.35 20.36
CA ARG A 135 -30.39 16.09 21.27
C ARG A 135 -30.56 17.17 22.35
N ALA A 136 -29.46 17.75 22.84
CA ALA A 136 -29.53 18.86 23.79
C ALA A 136 -30.12 20.13 23.15
N ALA A 137 -29.75 20.42 21.90
CA ALA A 137 -30.27 21.56 21.14
C ALA A 137 -31.75 21.40 20.74
N GLU A 138 -32.23 20.17 20.53
CA GLU A 138 -33.66 19.89 20.31
C GLU A 138 -34.48 20.14 21.58
N ARG A 139 -34.06 19.61 22.74
CA ARG A 139 -34.74 19.85 24.02
C ARG A 139 -34.81 21.33 24.42
N GLY A 140 -33.76 22.09 24.10
CA GLY A 140 -33.72 23.54 24.33
C GLY A 140 -34.70 24.33 23.45
N ARG A 141 -35.07 23.81 22.27
CA ARG A 141 -36.05 24.44 21.37
C ARG A 141 -37.50 24.11 21.72
N GLU A 142 -37.77 22.98 22.35
CA GLU A 142 -39.12 22.60 22.82
C GLU A 142 -39.53 23.29 24.13
N SER A 143 -38.56 23.91 24.83
CA SER A 143 -38.77 24.56 26.13
C SER A 143 -38.90 26.10 26.05
N ALA A 144 -38.91 26.66 24.83
CA ALA A 144 -39.03 28.09 24.54
C ALA A 144 -40.30 28.35 23.73
#